data_AF-A0A9E5Z3S3-F1
#
_entry.id   AF-A0A9E5Z3S3-F1
#
_cell.length_a   1.000
_cell.length_b   1.000
_cell.length_c   1.000
_cell.angle_alpha   90.00
_cell.angle_beta   90.00
_cell.angle_gamma   90.00
#
_symmetry.space_group_name_H-M   'P 1'
#
loop_
_entity.id
_entity.type
_entity.pdbx_description
1 polymer ?
#
loop_
_entity_poly.entity_id
_entity_poly.type
_entity_poly.pdbx_seq_one_letter_code
_entity_poly.pdbx_strand_id
1 'polypeptide(L)'
;GWVFAGDVSHAISAPTPPPDSMTNTHALGNILYTDYLYLFEASGMVLLVAMIGAIVLTHRQRPGVRKQAIADQLARHPEDTVEMRTIEPGKGI
;
A
#
# COMPACT_ATOMS: atom_id res chain seq x y z
N GLY A 1 -35.91 0.90 -5.29
CA GLY A 1 -35.51 0.16 -6.51
C GLY A 1 -34.34 0.88 -7.14
N TRP A 2 -33.44 0.17 -7.82
CA TRP A 2 -32.35 0.80 -8.56
C TRP A 2 -32.94 1.70 -9.65
N VAL A 3 -32.67 3.01 -9.57
CA VAL A 3 -33.06 3.99 -10.59
C VAL A 3 -31.82 4.25 -11.43
N PHE A 4 -31.80 3.76 -12.68
CA PHE A 4 -30.76 4.11 -13.62
C PHE A 4 -30.90 5.60 -13.99
N ALA A 5 -29.80 6.35 -13.93
CA ALA A 5 -29.77 7.74 -14.40
C ALA A 5 -30.19 7.78 -15.88
N GLY A 6 -31.02 8.76 -16.27
CA GLY A 6 -31.66 8.85 -17.59
C GLY A 6 -30.70 8.86 -18.79
N ASP A 7 -29.42 9.15 -18.56
CA ASP A 7 -28.39 9.16 -19.60
C ASP A 7 -27.83 7.77 -19.98
N VAL A 8 -28.08 6.73 -19.18
CA VAL A 8 -27.50 5.40 -19.43
C VAL A 8 -28.04 4.79 -20.74
N SER A 9 -29.31 5.03 -21.09
CA SER A 9 -29.89 4.56 -22.36
C SER A 9 -29.24 5.20 -23.59
N HIS A 10 -28.78 6.44 -23.50
CA HIS A 10 -28.08 7.12 -24.58
C HIS A 10 -26.65 6.60 -24.75
N ALA A 11 -25.96 6.28 -23.65
CA ALA A 11 -24.61 5.72 -23.68
C ALA A 11 -24.54 4.32 -24.34
N ILE A 12 -25.56 3.46 -24.13
CA ILE A 12 -25.63 2.13 -24.76
C ILE A 12 -25.90 2.24 -26.28
N SER A 13 -26.42 3.38 -26.74
CA SER A 13 -26.76 3.66 -28.14
C SER A 13 -25.66 4.40 -28.90
N ALA A 14 -24.49 4.60 -28.30
CA ALA A 14 -23.38 5.30 -28.95
C ALA A 14 -22.95 4.56 -30.22
N PRO A 15 -22.78 5.25 -31.36
CA PRO A 15 -22.44 4.61 -32.62
C PRO A 15 -21.05 3.99 -32.55
N THR A 16 -20.99 2.66 -32.52
CA THR A 16 -19.73 1.93 -32.71
C THR A 16 -19.22 2.21 -34.13
N PRO A 17 -17.99 2.71 -34.30
CA PRO A 17 -17.40 2.93 -35.61
C PRO A 17 -17.42 1.63 -36.43
N PRO A 18 -17.65 1.68 -37.76
CA PRO A 18 -17.51 0.51 -38.62
C PRO A 18 -16.13 -0.14 -38.43
N PRO A 19 -16.02 -1.48 -38.35
CA PRO A 19 -14.76 -2.18 -38.08
C PRO A 19 -13.61 -1.81 -39.03
N ASP A 20 -13.95 -1.42 -40.26
CA ASP A 20 -12.99 -1.04 -41.31
C ASP A 20 -12.40 0.37 -41.12
N SER A 21 -13.01 1.20 -40.26
CA SER A 21 -12.59 2.58 -40.04
C SER A 21 -11.63 2.75 -38.86
N MET A 22 -11.78 1.94 -37.81
CA MET A 22 -11.01 2.08 -36.57
C MET A 22 -11.05 0.79 -35.75
N THR A 23 -9.90 0.42 -35.17
CA THR A 23 -9.84 -0.77 -34.30
C THR A 23 -10.54 -0.51 -32.96
N ASN A 24 -11.13 -1.54 -32.37
CA ASN A 24 -11.76 -1.46 -31.04
C ASN A 24 -10.79 -0.92 -29.98
N THR A 25 -9.51 -1.31 -30.03
CA THR A 25 -8.48 -0.81 -29.10
C THR A 25 -8.27 0.69 -29.25
N HIS A 26 -8.24 1.20 -30.48
CA HIS A 26 -8.10 2.64 -30.73
C HIS A 26 -9.35 3.42 -30.30
N ALA A 27 -10.54 2.89 -30.57
CA ALA A 27 -11.81 3.47 -30.11
C ALA A 27 -11.86 3.60 -28.58
N LEU A 28 -11.48 2.53 -27.88
CA LEU A 28 -11.47 2.47 -26.43
C LEU A 28 -10.40 3.39 -25.83
N GLY A 29 -9.22 3.47 -26.47
CA GLY A 29 -8.18 4.43 -26.11
C GLY A 29 -8.66 5.87 -26.19
N ASN A 30 -9.36 6.25 -27.27
CA ASN A 30 -9.91 7.61 -27.40
C ASN A 30 -10.81 7.99 -26.22
N ILE A 31 -11.73 7.09 -25.83
CA ILE A 31 -12.66 7.33 -24.73
C ILE A 31 -11.91 7.40 -23.38
N LEU A 32 -10.99 6.47 -23.13
CA LEU A 32 -10.23 6.41 -21.87
C LEU A 32 -9.32 7.63 -21.66
N TYR A 33 -8.64 8.09 -22.71
CA TYR A 33 -7.65 9.17 -22.61
C TYR A 33 -8.21 10.57 -22.84
N THR A 34 -9.40 10.70 -23.42
CA THR A 34 -10.03 12.00 -23.69
C THR A 34 -11.11 12.32 -22.68
N ASP A 35 -12.09 11.43 -22.50
CA ASP A 35 -13.29 11.71 -21.72
C ASP A 35 -13.17 11.24 -20.26
N TYR A 36 -12.47 10.12 -20.02
CA TYR A 36 -12.43 9.44 -18.72
C TYR A 36 -11.06 9.40 -18.05
N LEU A 37 -10.18 10.36 -18.39
CA LEU A 37 -8.81 10.39 -17.88
C LEU A 37 -8.73 10.32 -16.34
N TYR A 38 -9.59 11.05 -15.63
CA TYR A 38 -9.61 11.06 -14.16
C TYR A 38 -10.02 9.71 -13.55
N LEU A 39 -10.97 8.99 -14.16
CA LEU A 39 -11.36 7.65 -13.69
C LEU A 39 -10.24 6.64 -13.95
N PHE A 40 -9.53 6.78 -15.07
CA PHE A 40 -8.36 5.97 -15.38
C PHE A 40 -7.23 6.21 -14.36
N GLU A 41 -6.95 7.46 -14.00
CA GLU A 41 -5.96 7.81 -12.98
C GLU A 41 -6.35 7.29 -11.59
N ALA A 42 -7.62 7.44 -11.20
CA ALA A 42 -8.13 6.89 -9.94
C ALA A 42 -7.98 5.36 -9.89
N SER A 43 -8.21 4.67 -11.00
CA SER A 43 -7.96 3.23 -11.11
C SER A 43 -6.47 2.90 -10.90
N GLY A 44 -5.56 3.74 -11.37
CA GLY A 44 -4.13 3.65 -11.08
C GLY A 44 -3.81 3.78 -9.58
N MET A 45 -4.45 4.73 -8.88
CA MET A 45 -4.32 4.85 -7.43
C MET A 45 -4.82 3.59 -6.70
N VAL A 46 -5.95 3.02 -7.15
CA VAL A 46 -6.49 1.78 -6.58
C VAL A 46 -5.50 0.62 -6.75
N LEU A 47 -4.92 0.46 -7.94
CA LEU A 47 -3.92 -0.59 -8.21
C LEU A 47 -2.66 -0.40 -7.37
N LEU A 48 -2.20 0.84 -7.18
CA LEU A 48 -1.06 1.16 -6.33
C LEU A 48 -1.33 0.76 -4.87
N VAL A 49 -2.48 1.18 -4.32
CA VAL A 49 -2.89 0.83 -2.95
C VAL A 49 -3.04 -0.68 -2.81
N ALA A 50 -3.60 -1.37 -3.80
CA ALA A 50 -3.74 -2.83 -3.78
C ALA A 50 -2.38 -3.54 -3.69
N MET A 51 -1.38 -3.08 -4.44
CA MET A 51 -0.02 -3.62 -4.39
C MET A 51 0.62 -3.43 -3.00
N ILE A 52 0.52 -2.22 -2.43
CA ILE A 52 1.02 -1.92 -1.08
C ILE A 52 0.29 -2.80 -0.06
N GLY A 53 -1.03 -2.91 -0.17
CA GLY A 53 -1.86 -3.73 0.70
C GLY A 53 -1.45 -5.21 0.71
N ALA A 54 -1.19 -5.80 -0.46
CA ALA A 54 -0.74 -7.18 -0.59
C ALA A 54 0.62 -7.43 0.08
N ILE A 55 1.58 -6.50 -0.09
CA ILE A 55 2.91 -6.58 0.54
C ILE A 55 2.77 -6.47 2.05
N VAL A 56 2.02 -5.48 2.56
CA VAL A 56 1.87 -5.26 4.00
C VAL A 56 1.14 -6.43 4.67
N LEU A 57 0.13 -7.00 4.01
CA LEU A 57 -0.63 -8.14 4.54
C LEU A 57 0.24 -9.41 4.71
N THR A 58 1.19 -9.61 3.80
CA THR A 58 2.10 -10.76 3.84
C THR A 58 3.39 -10.49 4.61
N HIS A 59 3.68 -9.22 4.95
CA HIS A 59 4.85 -8.84 5.72
C HIS A 59 4.75 -9.34 7.17
N ARG A 60 5.27 -10.55 7.41
CA ARG A 60 5.35 -11.15 8.74
C ARG A 60 6.55 -10.62 9.52
N GLN A 61 6.30 -10.05 10.70
CA GLN A 61 7.36 -9.77 11.67
C GLN A 61 7.78 -11.07 12.36
N ARG A 62 9.09 -11.34 12.42
CA ARG A 62 9.62 -12.52 13.13
C ARG A 62 9.58 -12.28 14.64
N PRO A 63 8.86 -13.09 15.43
CA PRO A 63 8.94 -13.02 16.88
C PRO A 63 10.35 -13.43 17.34
N GLY A 64 10.85 -12.81 18.42
CA GLY A 64 12.18 -13.08 18.99
C GLY A 64 13.31 -12.22 18.45
N VAL A 65 13.07 -11.35 17.47
CA VAL A 65 14.06 -10.36 17.02
C VAL A 65 14.09 -9.19 18.01
N ARG A 66 15.21 -9.00 18.70
CA ARG A 66 15.43 -7.82 19.54
C ARG A 66 15.65 -6.60 18.65
N LYS A 67 14.67 -5.70 18.61
CA LYS A 67 14.82 -4.39 17.98
C LYS A 67 15.50 -3.46 18.98
N GLN A 68 16.55 -2.77 18.55
CA GLN A 68 17.26 -1.81 19.37
C GLN A 68 16.65 -0.43 19.18
N ALA A 69 16.37 0.27 20.28
CA ALA A 69 16.14 1.71 20.26
C ALA A 69 17.48 2.40 20.55
N ILE A 70 18.10 2.97 19.51
CA ILE A 70 19.45 3.55 19.62
C ILE A 70 19.47 4.74 20.58
N ALA A 71 18.41 5.54 20.61
CA ALA A 71 18.25 6.65 21.56
C ALA A 71 18.33 6.15 23.01
N ASP A 72 17.57 5.12 23.35
CA ASP A 72 17.56 4.52 24.69
C ASP A 72 18.90 3.87 25.05
N GLN A 73 19.64 3.37 24.05
CA GLN A 73 20.95 2.79 24.28
C GLN A 73 22.03 3.84 24.56
N LEU A 74 21.95 4.99 23.89
CA LEU A 74 22.90 6.09 24.07
C LEU A 74 22.63 6.87 25.36
N ALA A 75 21.36 6.97 25.76
CA ALA A 75 20.94 7.65 26.99
C ALA A 75 21.16 6.83 28.27
N ARG A 76 21.66 5.59 28.19
CA ARG A 76 21.92 4.75 29.37
C ARG A 76 23.12 5.25 30.16
N HIS A 77 22.94 5.42 31.47
CA HIS A 77 24.01 5.77 32.38
C HIS A 77 24.60 4.52 33.09
N PRO A 78 25.89 4.55 33.48
CA PRO A 78 26.54 3.44 34.16
C PRO A 78 25.84 3.02 35.46
N GLU A 79 25.34 4.00 36.23
CA GLU A 79 24.60 3.79 37.48
C GLU A 79 23.33 2.93 37.33
N ASP A 80 22.70 2.93 36.17
CA ASP A 80 21.48 2.15 35.89
C ASP A 80 21.79 0.71 35.42
N THR A 81 23.05 0.41 35.12
CA THR A 81 23.43 -0.81 34.38
C THR A 81 24.31 -1.77 35.19
N VAL A 82 25.10 -1.27 36.14
CA VAL A 82 26.08 -2.08 36.88
C VAL A 82 26.03 -1.81 38.38
N GLU A 83 25.84 -2.87 39.18
CA GLU A 83 25.93 -2.85 40.64
C GLU A 83 27.26 -3.46 41.08
N MET A 84 28.11 -2.66 41.74
CA MET A 84 29.37 -3.14 42.31
C MET A 84 29.10 -3.86 43.63
N ARG A 85 29.19 -5.19 43.63
CA ARG A 85 29.14 -6.00 44.87
C ARG A 85 30.53 -6.44 45.30
N THR A 86 30.90 -6.07 46.51
CA THR A 86 32.08 -6.62 47.19
C THR A 86 31.71 -7.98 47.78
N ILE A 87 32.40 -9.02 47.34
CA ILE A 87 32.27 -10.40 47.84
C ILE A 87 33.50 -10.75 48.68
N GLU A 88 33.31 -11.50 49.76
CA GLU A 88 34.42 -12.05 50.54
C GLU A 88 35.20 -13.08 49.69
N PRO A 89 36.53 -12.96 49.59
CA PRO A 89 37.35 -13.90 48.83
C PRO A 89 37.15 -15.34 49.33
N GLY A 90 36.74 -16.24 48.44
CA GLY A 90 36.57 -17.67 48.75
C GLY A 90 35.12 -18.11 49.02
N LYS A 91 34.16 -17.19 49.09
CA LYS A 91 32.73 -17.51 48.99
C LYS A 91 32.31 -17.31 47.53
N GLY A 92 32.22 -18.40 46.78
CA GLY A 92 31.58 -18.39 45.46
C GLY A 92 30.12 -17.97 45.58
N ILE A 93 29.58 -17.43 44.48
CA ILE A 93 28.16 -17.11 44.35
C ILE A 93 27.24 -18.30 44.61
#